data_AF-A0A6A3HTP2-F1
#
_entry.id   AF-A0A6A3HTP2-F1
#
_cell.length_a   1.000
_cell.length_b   1.000
_cell.length_c   1.000
_cell.angle_alpha   90.00
_cell.angle_beta   90.00
_cell.angle_gamma   90.00
#
_symmetry.space_group_name_H-M   'P 1'
#
loop_
_entity.id
_entity.type
_entity.pdbx_description
1 polymer ?
#
loop_
_entity_poly.entity_id
_entity_poly.type
_entity_poly.pdbx_seq_one_letter_code
_entity_poly.pdbx_strand_id
1 'polypeptide(L)'
;MSNDAQRQTWLTEHETIISAKDKIVGAVWIDKNHWCALCLSLTSWTYTVMDPRNDTATINKVDQLFKNVFFPLLSHERRWRREVNREYQQMDGISCGILVLVFIESYLFQQYDAASDIDYLRYRYMVKMLLTE
;
A
#
# COMPACT_ATOMS: atom_id res chain seq x y z
N MET A 1 -5.92 -29.79 -11.44
CA MET A 1 -4.85 -29.55 -10.45
C MET A 1 -5.52 -29.19 -9.14
N SER A 2 -5.14 -29.77 -8.01
CA SER A 2 -5.77 -29.43 -6.72
C SER A 2 -5.42 -27.99 -6.32
N ASN A 3 -6.35 -27.30 -5.66
CA ASN A 3 -6.15 -25.94 -5.15
C ASN A 3 -4.88 -25.81 -4.29
N ASP A 4 -4.47 -26.90 -3.61
CA ASP A 4 -3.27 -26.91 -2.76
C ASP A 4 -1.96 -26.81 -3.55
N ALA A 5 -1.88 -27.42 -4.75
CA ALA A 5 -0.69 -27.31 -5.58
C ALA A 5 -0.54 -25.89 -6.16
N GLN A 6 -1.64 -25.28 -6.60
CA GLN A 6 -1.65 -23.89 -7.05
C GLN A 6 -1.33 -22.93 -5.92
N ARG A 7 -1.88 -23.16 -4.72
CA ARG A 7 -1.58 -22.38 -3.53
C ARG A 7 -0.11 -22.50 -3.15
N GLN A 8 0.49 -23.68 -3.24
CA GLN A 8 1.89 -23.88 -2.86
C GLN A 8 2.88 -23.30 -3.87
N THR A 9 2.59 -23.39 -5.17
CA THR A 9 3.35 -22.67 -6.20
C THR A 9 3.26 -21.16 -5.99
N TRP A 10 2.04 -20.65 -5.78
CA TRP A 10 1.82 -19.23 -5.52
C TRP A 10 2.52 -18.76 -4.23
N LEU A 11 2.48 -19.54 -3.15
CA LEU A 11 3.20 -19.27 -1.90
C LEU A 11 4.72 -19.20 -2.10
N THR A 12 5.27 -20.10 -2.93
CA THR A 12 6.70 -20.17 -3.22
C THR A 12 7.15 -18.96 -4.06
N GLU A 13 6.31 -18.51 -4.99
CA GLU A 13 6.53 -17.27 -5.77
C GLU A 13 6.46 -15.99 -4.90
N HIS A 14 5.88 -16.07 -3.70
CA HIS A 14 5.65 -14.94 -2.81
C HIS A 14 6.41 -15.07 -1.47
N GLU A 15 7.55 -15.76 -1.46
CA GLU A 15 8.42 -15.94 -0.28
C GLU A 15 8.77 -14.60 0.39
N THR A 16 8.91 -13.52 -0.38
CA THR A 16 9.14 -12.14 0.13
C THR A 16 8.03 -11.67 1.07
N ILE A 17 6.77 -12.06 0.85
CA ILE A 17 5.64 -11.70 1.72
C ILE A 17 5.71 -12.50 3.02
N ILE A 18 5.98 -13.80 2.92
CA ILE A 18 6.02 -14.72 4.07
C ILE A 18 7.22 -14.43 4.97
N SER A 19 8.35 -14.04 4.38
CA SER A 19 9.59 -13.72 5.09
C SER A 19 9.64 -12.30 5.65
N ALA A 20 8.68 -11.44 5.31
CA ALA A 20 8.60 -10.09 5.84
C ALA A 20 8.44 -10.11 7.38
N LYS A 21 9.22 -9.28 8.07
CA LYS A 21 9.26 -9.27 9.55
C LYS A 21 8.66 -8.04 10.21
N ASP A 22 8.58 -6.92 9.50
CA ASP A 22 8.14 -5.64 10.08
C ASP A 22 6.98 -5.05 9.30
N LYS A 23 7.23 -4.62 8.06
CA LYS A 23 6.22 -3.95 7.23
C LYS A 23 6.17 -4.54 5.83
N ILE A 24 4.97 -4.48 5.23
CA ILE A 24 4.75 -4.68 3.80
C ILE A 24 4.04 -3.44 3.29
N VAL A 25 4.61 -2.77 2.29
CA VAL A 25 4.02 -1.55 1.72
C VAL A 25 3.93 -1.70 0.21
N GLY A 26 2.84 -1.20 -0.37
CA GLY A 26 2.65 -1.29 -1.82
C GLY A 26 1.73 -0.20 -2.36
N ALA A 27 2.14 0.37 -3.48
CA ALA A 27 1.25 1.10 -4.36
C ALA A 27 0.37 0.10 -5.11
N VAL A 28 -0.94 0.36 -5.15
CA VAL A 28 -1.94 -0.50 -5.78
C VAL A 28 -2.54 0.24 -6.97
N TRP A 29 -2.40 -0.35 -8.15
CA TRP A 29 -2.97 0.19 -9.38
C TRP A 29 -4.40 -0.33 -9.58
N ILE A 30 -5.38 0.56 -9.54
CA ILE A 30 -6.80 0.24 -9.63
C ILE A 30 -7.37 0.79 -10.95
N ASP A 31 -8.19 -0.03 -11.61
CA ASP A 31 -9.01 0.33 -12.79
C ASP A 31 -8.23 1.05 -13.91
N LYS A 32 -6.94 0.71 -14.05
CA LYS A 32 -6.01 1.21 -15.08
C LYS A 32 -5.69 2.71 -15.04
N ASN A 33 -6.19 3.48 -14.07
CA ASN A 33 -6.00 4.94 -14.05
C ASN A 33 -5.85 5.56 -12.66
N HIS A 34 -5.82 4.75 -11.61
CA HIS A 34 -5.83 5.25 -10.25
C HIS A 34 -4.85 4.51 -9.37
N TRP A 35 -4.20 5.25 -8.47
CA TRP A 35 -3.23 4.72 -7.54
C TRP A 35 -3.75 4.85 -6.12
N CYS A 36 -3.62 3.76 -5.36
CA CYS A 36 -3.91 3.68 -3.93
C CYS A 36 -2.73 3.06 -3.20
N ALA A 37 -2.82 2.95 -1.88
CA ALA A 37 -1.82 2.27 -1.08
C ALA A 37 -2.46 1.23 -0.16
N LEU A 38 -1.72 0.14 0.02
CA LEU A 38 -1.94 -0.84 1.08
C LEU A 38 -0.64 -0.99 1.87
N CYS A 39 -0.69 -0.68 3.15
CA CYS A 39 0.47 -0.79 4.05
C CYS A 39 0.10 -1.67 5.25
N LEU A 40 0.94 -2.63 5.58
CA LEU A 40 0.76 -3.59 6.66
C LEU A 40 1.90 -3.43 7.65
N SER A 41 1.55 -3.40 8.93
CA SER A 41 2.45 -3.54 10.07
C SER A 41 2.24 -4.92 10.66
N LEU A 42 3.26 -5.76 10.60
CA LEU A 42 3.28 -7.12 11.14
C LEU A 42 3.54 -7.12 12.65
N THR A 43 4.11 -6.03 13.18
CA THR A 43 4.35 -5.84 14.60
C THR A 43 3.09 -5.42 15.35
N SER A 44 2.31 -4.48 14.77
CA SER A 44 1.05 -3.99 15.35
C SER A 44 -0.21 -4.65 14.77
N TRP A 45 -0.05 -5.63 13.87
CA TRP A 45 -1.14 -6.32 13.18
C TRP A 45 -2.18 -5.35 12.60
N THR A 46 -1.70 -4.30 11.95
CA THR A 46 -2.55 -3.24 11.38
C THR A 46 -2.35 -3.20 9.88
N TYR A 47 -3.44 -3.17 9.11
CA TYR A 47 -3.38 -2.81 7.70
C TYR A 47 -4.10 -1.48 7.46
N THR A 48 -3.43 -0.61 6.73
CA THR A 48 -3.89 0.73 6.42
C THR A 48 -4.14 0.81 4.92
N VAL A 49 -5.36 1.18 4.56
CA VAL A 49 -5.76 1.50 3.19
C VAL A 49 -5.73 3.01 3.03
N MET A 50 -5.11 3.50 1.95
CA MET A 50 -5.15 4.91 1.60
C MET A 50 -5.59 5.04 0.15
N ASP A 51 -6.62 5.85 -0.07
CA ASP A 51 -7.04 6.27 -1.40
C ASP A 51 -7.01 7.80 -1.44
N PRO A 52 -6.19 8.42 -2.32
CA PRO A 52 -6.16 9.87 -2.45
C PRO A 52 -7.52 10.47 -2.83
N ARG A 53 -8.38 9.74 -3.54
CA ARG A 53 -9.74 10.20 -3.88
C ARG A 53 -10.73 10.06 -2.74
N ASN A 54 -10.35 9.40 -1.64
CA ASN A 54 -11.26 9.00 -0.57
C ASN A 54 -12.49 8.22 -1.09
N ASP A 55 -12.35 7.52 -2.23
CA ASP A 55 -13.45 6.80 -2.88
C ASP A 55 -13.72 5.46 -2.18
N THR A 56 -14.97 5.26 -1.78
CA THR A 56 -15.35 4.08 -0.99
C THR A 56 -15.26 2.80 -1.81
N ALA A 57 -15.58 2.84 -3.11
CA ALA A 57 -15.51 1.65 -3.96
C ALA A 57 -14.06 1.17 -4.12
N THR A 58 -13.15 2.10 -4.37
CA THR A 58 -11.71 1.86 -4.47
C THR A 58 -11.13 1.34 -3.16
N ILE A 59 -11.45 1.99 -2.03
CA ILE A 59 -11.05 1.53 -0.69
C ILE A 59 -11.49 0.08 -0.45
N ASN A 60 -12.71 -0.29 -0.85
CA ASN A 60 -13.22 -1.65 -0.70
C ASN A 60 -12.47 -2.66 -1.59
N LYS A 61 -12.02 -2.28 -2.80
CA LYS A 61 -11.19 -3.14 -3.64
C LYS A 61 -9.82 -3.42 -3.00
N VAL A 62 -9.19 -2.39 -2.43
CA VAL A 62 -7.91 -2.54 -1.72
C VAL A 62 -8.09 -3.38 -0.44
N ASP A 63 -9.22 -3.23 0.24
CA ASP A 63 -9.59 -4.07 1.39
C ASP A 63 -9.73 -5.56 1.01
N GLN A 64 -10.35 -5.83 -0.15
CA GLN A 64 -10.45 -7.19 -0.70
C GLN A 64 -9.08 -7.77 -1.07
N LEU A 65 -8.16 -6.94 -1.59
CA LEU A 65 -6.77 -7.36 -1.82
C LEU A 65 -6.12 -7.86 -0.53
N PHE A 66 -6.24 -7.12 0.58
CA PHE A 66 -5.74 -7.59 1.87
C PHE A 66 -6.41 -8.92 2.29
N LYS A 67 -7.74 -8.99 2.28
CA LYS A 67 -8.50 -10.16 2.75
C LYS A 67 -8.24 -11.43 1.95
N ASN A 68 -8.12 -11.32 0.63
CA ASN A 68 -8.05 -12.46 -0.26
C ASN A 68 -6.61 -12.92 -0.52
N VAL A 69 -5.62 -12.01 -0.37
CA VAL A 69 -4.24 -12.26 -0.77
C VAL A 69 -3.30 -12.27 0.44
N PHE A 70 -3.32 -11.22 1.27
CA PHE A 70 -2.35 -11.07 2.36
C PHE A 70 -2.76 -11.77 3.65
N PHE A 71 -4.03 -11.63 4.07
CA PHE A 71 -4.55 -12.27 5.27
C PHE A 71 -4.32 -13.79 5.25
N PRO A 72 -4.47 -14.50 4.11
CA PRO A 72 -4.23 -15.92 4.09
C PRO A 72 -2.77 -16.37 4.22
N LEU A 73 -1.85 -15.44 3.99
CA LEU A 73 -0.41 -15.68 4.03
C LEU A 73 0.22 -15.37 5.39
N LEU A 74 -0.23 -14.29 6.03
CA LEU A 74 0.48 -13.65 7.13
C LEU A 74 -0.01 -14.11 8.52
N SER A 75 -0.54 -15.32 8.61
CA SER A 75 -1.13 -15.93 9.83
C SER A 75 -2.54 -15.44 10.18
N HIS A 76 -3.55 -16.20 9.75
CA HIS A 76 -4.98 -16.00 10.01
C HIS A 76 -5.37 -15.97 11.50
N GLU A 77 -4.51 -16.49 12.39
CA GLU A 77 -4.77 -16.56 13.82
C GLU A 77 -4.64 -15.19 14.52
N ARG A 78 -4.04 -14.20 13.85
CA ARG A 78 -3.84 -12.86 14.39
C ARG A 78 -5.02 -11.96 14.05
N ARG A 79 -5.46 -11.18 15.04
CA ARG A 79 -6.52 -10.19 14.84
C ARG A 79 -5.94 -8.93 14.19
N TRP A 80 -6.21 -8.76 12.91
CA TRP A 80 -5.81 -7.57 12.17
C TRP A 80 -6.73 -6.38 12.44
N ARG A 81 -6.16 -5.22 12.73
CA ARG A 81 -6.87 -3.92 12.79
C ARG A 81 -6.86 -3.27 11.41
N ARG A 82 -8.02 -2.82 10.98
CA ARG A 82 -8.21 -2.05 9.75
C ARG A 82 -8.10 -0.56 10.05
N GLU A 83 -7.35 0.16 9.22
CA GLU A 83 -7.30 1.62 9.20
C GLU A 83 -7.53 2.16 7.79
N VAL A 84 -8.14 3.34 7.70
CA VAL A 84 -8.28 4.09 6.45
C VAL A 84 -7.63 5.45 6.69
N ASN A 85 -6.54 5.73 5.96
CA ASN A 85 -5.98 7.07 5.98
C ASN A 85 -6.77 7.95 5.01
N ARG A 86 -7.21 9.12 5.50
CA ARG A 86 -7.96 10.12 4.74
C ARG A 86 -7.23 11.46 4.63
N GLU A 87 -6.03 11.55 5.18
CA GLU A 87 -5.27 12.80 5.31
C GLU A 87 -4.60 13.18 3.99
N TYR A 88 -4.18 12.19 3.20
CA TYR A 88 -3.55 12.39 1.88
C TYR A 88 -4.57 12.52 0.76
N GLN A 89 -5.47 13.49 0.86
CA GLN A 89 -6.53 13.71 -0.12
C GLN A 89 -6.02 14.47 -1.36
N GLN A 90 -6.33 13.95 -2.55
CA GLN A 90 -6.09 14.63 -3.80
C GLN A 90 -7.19 15.67 -4.09
N MET A 91 -6.77 16.82 -4.60
CA MET A 91 -7.66 17.89 -5.03
C MET A 91 -7.77 17.98 -6.57
N ASP A 92 -6.92 17.25 -7.30
CA ASP A 92 -6.87 17.22 -8.75
C ASP A 92 -7.11 15.80 -9.31
N GLY A 93 -7.06 15.66 -10.64
CA GLY A 93 -7.25 14.39 -11.34
C GLY A 93 -6.00 13.53 -11.54
N ILE A 94 -4.79 14.02 -11.18
CA ILE A 94 -3.51 13.46 -11.64
C ILE A 94 -2.52 13.14 -10.51
N SER A 95 -2.80 13.57 -9.28
CA SER A 95 -1.88 13.48 -8.14
C SER A 95 -2.00 12.19 -7.33
N CYS A 96 -2.84 11.24 -7.72
CA CYS A 96 -2.99 9.97 -6.99
C CYS A 96 -1.65 9.25 -6.78
N GLY A 97 -0.82 9.15 -7.82
CA GLY A 97 0.47 8.46 -7.75
C GLY A 97 1.44 9.14 -6.79
N ILE A 98 1.55 10.47 -6.83
CA ILE A 98 2.48 11.19 -5.97
C ILE A 98 2.05 11.15 -4.50
N LEU A 99 0.75 11.26 -4.23
CA LEU A 99 0.20 11.18 -2.87
C LEU A 99 0.38 9.78 -2.27
N VAL A 100 0.27 8.73 -3.07
CA VAL A 100 0.59 7.35 -2.65
C VAL A 100 2.05 7.22 -2.24
N LEU A 101 2.99 7.78 -3.01
CA LEU A 101 4.42 7.74 -2.67
C LEU A 101 4.71 8.47 -1.35
N VAL A 102 4.14 9.67 -1.17
CA VAL A 102 4.32 10.45 0.08
C VAL A 102 3.75 9.72 1.28
N PHE A 103 2.57 9.14 1.14
CA PHE A 103 1.96 8.33 2.20
C PHE A 103 2.82 7.12 2.56
N ILE A 104 3.33 6.38 1.59
CA ILE A 104 4.21 5.22 1.84
C ILE A 104 5.48 5.66 2.56
N GLU A 105 6.13 6.73 2.09
CA GLU A 105 7.31 7.29 2.75
C GLU A 105 7.02 7.68 4.20
N SER A 106 5.91 8.38 4.42
CA SER A 106 5.45 8.79 5.76
C SER A 106 5.16 7.58 6.66
N TYR A 107 4.55 6.52 6.12
CA TYR A 107 4.28 5.28 6.83
C TYR A 107 5.57 4.53 7.22
N LEU A 108 6.58 4.55 6.34
CA LEU A 108 7.86 3.91 6.58
C LEU A 108 8.68 4.65 7.63
N PHE A 109 8.84 5.97 7.47
CA PHE A 109 9.77 6.78 8.27
C PHE A 109 9.12 7.52 9.44
N GLN A 110 7.79 7.40 9.63
CA GLN A 110 7.02 8.12 10.65
C GLN A 110 7.21 9.65 10.58
N GLN A 111 7.52 10.17 9.39
CA GLN A 111 7.64 11.59 9.12
C GLN A 111 6.39 12.04 8.38
N TYR A 112 5.61 12.92 8.99
CA TYR A 112 4.40 13.46 8.37
C TYR A 112 4.76 14.69 7.55
N ASP A 113 4.98 14.50 6.24
CA ASP A 113 5.05 15.61 5.30
C ASP A 113 3.62 15.93 4.85
N ALA A 114 3.02 16.98 5.41
CA ALA A 114 1.77 17.51 4.88
C ALA A 114 1.96 17.88 3.40
N ALA A 115 1.09 17.36 2.52
CA ALA A 115 1.15 17.49 1.07
C ALA A 115 0.85 18.93 0.59
N SER A 116 1.67 19.90 1.00
CA SER A 116 1.44 21.32 0.73
C SER A 116 1.97 21.76 -0.64
N ASP A 117 2.93 21.05 -1.23
CA ASP A 117 3.43 21.34 -2.57
C ASP A 117 3.62 20.07 -3.40
N ILE A 118 2.59 19.74 -4.18
CA ILE A 118 2.55 18.59 -5.09
C ILE A 118 3.63 18.67 -6.17
N ASP A 119 3.94 19.85 -6.68
CA ASP A 119 4.92 20.02 -7.76
C ASP A 119 6.35 19.86 -7.23
N TYR A 120 6.61 20.40 -6.04
CA TYR A 120 7.85 20.10 -5.33
C TYR A 120 8.00 18.60 -5.06
N LEU A 121 6.93 17.91 -4.63
CA LEU A 121 6.98 16.46 -4.40
C LEU A 121 7.29 15.70 -5.69
N ARG A 122 6.66 16.06 -6.82
CA ARG A 122 6.99 15.51 -8.15
C ARG A 122 8.47 15.69 -8.47
N TYR A 123 8.99 16.90 -8.28
CA TYR A 123 10.41 17.19 -8.48
C TYR A 123 11.30 16.37 -7.54
N ARG A 124 10.96 16.27 -6.25
CA ARG A 124 11.70 15.51 -5.24
C ARG A 124 11.87 14.05 -5.64
N TYR A 125 10.77 13.38 -6.02
CA TYR A 125 10.84 11.98 -6.42
C TYR A 125 11.53 11.80 -7.78
N MET A 126 11.34 12.72 -8.73
CA MET A 126 12.06 12.71 -10.00
C MET A 126 13.57 12.79 -9.79
N VAL A 127 14.04 13.67 -8.90
CA VAL A 127 15.48 13.83 -8.62
C VAL A 127 16.02 12.68 -7.78
N LYS A 128 15.26 12.12 -6.83
CA LYS A 128 15.68 10.94 -6.06
C LYS A 128 16.08 9.77 -6.97
N MET A 129 15.39 9.58 -8.11
CA MET A 129 15.75 8.55 -9.09
C MET A 129 17.15 8.73 -9.71
N LEU A 130 17.67 9.95 -9.74
CA LEU A 130 18.97 10.29 -10.32
C LEU A 130 20.10 10.28 -9.27
N LEU A 131 19.76 10.30 -7.98
CA LEU A 131 20.70 10.45 -6.87
C LEU A 131 20.92 9.16 -6.08
N THR A 132 20.40 8.02 -6.53
CA THR A 132 20.73 6.71 -5.95
C THR A 132 22.11 6.27 -6.46
N GLU A 133 23.15 6.52 -5.65
CA GLU A 133 24.42 5.78 -5.68
C GLU A 133 24.30 4.42 -4.99
#